data_AF-A0A7J7NVG6-F1
#
_entry.id   AF-A0A7J7NVG6-F1
#
_cell.length_a   1.000
_cell.length_b   1.000
_cell.length_c   1.000
_cell.angle_alpha   90.00
_cell.angle_beta   90.00
_cell.angle_gamma   90.00
#
_symmetry.space_group_name_H-M   'P 1'
#
loop_
_entity.id
_entity.type
_entity.pdbx_description
1 polymer ?
#
loop_
_entity_poly.entity_id
_entity_poly.type
_entity_poly.pdbx_seq_one_letter_code
_entity_poly.pdbx_strand_id
1 'polypeptide(L)'
;MLSDDEFIDRFISESSRRLTKRHKILTNGISQLGIGSLKSNAGLFFWMDLRRLLKEPTYEAEMTLWRMIIKDVKLNVSPGSSFHCTEPDWFRVCFANMNDETMEVALRRIKVFMKKQMMRRSNLRLSFSSRRFKECAMTPRMMGSPHSPLVIVFQSG
;
A
#
# COMPACT_ATOMS: atom_id res chain seq x y z
N MET A 1 36.14 18.97 22.08
CA MET A 1 35.11 18.78 21.04
C MET A 1 33.72 19.11 21.57
N LEU A 2 33.25 18.53 22.69
CA LEU A 2 31.95 18.93 23.26
C LEU A 2 32.00 20.18 24.15
N SER A 3 33.19 20.60 24.58
CA SER A 3 33.43 21.86 25.31
C SER A 3 33.73 23.06 24.40
N ASP A 4 33.54 22.90 23.08
CA ASP A 4 33.75 23.93 22.07
C ASP A 4 32.38 24.41 21.60
N ASP A 5 31.92 25.53 22.14
CA ASP A 5 30.57 26.05 21.91
C ASP A 5 30.32 26.40 20.44
N GLU A 6 31.33 26.94 19.74
CA GLU A 6 31.23 27.27 18.31
C GLU A 6 31.04 25.98 17.48
N PHE A 7 31.75 24.92 17.83
CA PHE A 7 31.56 23.61 17.20
C PHE A 7 30.15 23.08 17.44
N ILE A 8 29.64 23.15 18.68
CA ILE A 8 28.32 22.65 19.05
C ILE A 8 27.22 23.38 18.27
N ASP A 9 27.25 24.70 18.22
CA ASP A 9 26.24 25.51 17.52
C ASP A 9 26.21 25.18 16.02
N ARG A 10 27.38 25.11 15.40
CA ARG A 10 27.51 24.73 13.99
C ARG A 10 27.02 23.31 13.74
N PHE A 11 27.35 22.37 14.62
CA PHE A 11 26.95 20.97 14.48
C PHE A 11 25.43 20.79 14.58
N ILE A 12 24.79 21.41 15.58
CA ILE A 12 23.33 21.32 15.78
C ILE A 12 22.60 21.93 14.58
N SER A 13 23.01 23.12 14.15
CA SER A 13 22.41 23.82 13.01
C SER A 13 22.52 23.00 11.72
N GLU A 14 23.72 22.51 11.41
CA GLU A 14 23.97 21.77 10.17
C GLU A 14 23.30 20.38 10.19
N SER A 15 23.29 19.69 11.33
CA SER A 15 22.60 18.41 11.51
C SER A 15 21.10 18.55 11.28
N SER A 16 20.47 19.55 11.91
CA SER A 16 19.04 19.86 11.74
C SER A 16 18.70 20.19 10.28
N ARG A 17 19.53 21.02 9.62
CA ARG A 17 19.36 21.38 8.21
C ARG A 17 19.41 20.15 7.29
N ARG A 18 20.41 19.28 7.48
CA ARG A 18 20.57 18.05 6.68
C ARG A 18 19.44 17.05 6.91
N LEU A 19 19.06 16.81 8.16
CA LEU A 19 17.95 15.91 8.50
C LEU A 19 16.63 16.42 7.89
N THR A 20 16.36 17.72 8.01
CA THR A 20 15.17 18.34 7.43
C THR A 20 15.15 18.19 5.91
N LYS A 21 16.27 18.44 5.23
CA LYS A 21 16.37 18.26 3.77
C LYS A 21 16.07 16.81 3.36
N ARG A 22 16.70 15.83 4.00
CA ARG A 22 16.49 14.41 3.70
C ARG A 22 15.07 13.95 3.98
N HIS A 23 14.52 14.35 5.13
CA HIS A 23 13.13 14.07 5.48
C HIS A 23 12.15 14.60 4.42
N LYS A 24 12.33 15.84 3.97
CA LYS A 24 11.49 16.45 2.92
C LYS A 24 11.58 15.70 1.59
N ILE A 25 12.80 15.35 1.14
CA ILE A 25 12.99 14.60 -0.12
C ILE A 25 12.23 13.28 -0.07
N LEU A 26 12.41 12.53 1.02
CA LEU A 26 11.82 11.21 1.17
C LEU A 26 10.29 11.26 1.29
N THR A 27 9.76 12.13 2.15
CA THR A 27 8.32 12.31 2.36
C THR A 27 7.61 12.84 1.10
N ASN A 28 8.23 13.78 0.37
CA ASN A 28 7.72 14.23 -0.92
C ASN A 28 7.69 13.08 -1.94
N GLY A 29 8.79 12.31 -2.04
CA GLY A 29 8.91 11.20 -2.98
C GLY A 29 7.86 10.11 -2.77
N ILE A 30 7.58 9.72 -1.51
CA ILE A 30 6.52 8.74 -1.22
C ILE A 30 5.11 9.33 -1.37
N SER A 31 4.91 10.62 -1.07
CA SER A 31 3.59 11.27 -1.22
C SER A 31 3.12 11.29 -2.67
N GLN A 32 4.05 11.48 -3.62
CA GLN A 32 3.79 11.38 -5.06
C GLN A 32 3.33 9.98 -5.50
N LEU A 33 3.58 8.96 -4.68
CA LEU A 33 3.12 7.59 -4.91
C LEU A 33 1.78 7.30 -4.23
N GLY A 34 1.15 8.29 -3.59
CA GLY A 34 -0.10 8.14 -2.84
C GLY A 34 0.07 7.46 -1.48
N ILE A 35 1.31 7.37 -0.98
CA ILE A 35 1.64 6.82 0.33
C ILE A 35 1.61 7.94 1.37
N GLY A 36 0.87 7.73 2.45
CA GLY A 36 0.82 8.66 3.58
C GLY A 36 2.05 8.52 4.48
N SER A 37 2.32 9.55 5.27
CA SER A 37 3.25 9.46 6.38
C SER A 37 2.74 10.27 7.57
N LEU A 38 3.11 9.86 8.79
CA LEU A 38 2.84 10.66 9.97
C LEU A 38 3.70 11.93 9.92
N LYS A 39 3.08 13.09 10.08
CA LYS A 39 3.81 14.36 10.15
C LYS A 39 4.69 14.36 11.40
N SER A 40 6.00 14.42 11.21
CA SER A 40 6.99 14.56 12.28
C SER A 40 7.88 15.78 12.03
N ASN A 41 8.44 16.32 13.12
CA ASN A 41 9.38 17.44 13.13
C ASN A 41 10.79 17.05 13.61
N ALA A 42 10.98 15.80 14.03
CA ALA A 42 12.22 15.32 14.62
C ALA A 42 12.44 13.83 14.31
N GLY A 43 13.63 13.34 14.65
CA GLY A 43 14.01 11.94 14.53
C GLY A 43 14.86 11.63 13.30
N LEU A 44 15.35 10.39 13.26
CA LEU A 44 16.19 9.85 12.19
C LEU A 44 15.41 8.90 11.27
N PHE A 45 14.08 8.88 11.45
CA PHE A 45 13.12 8.03 10.78
C PHE A 45 11.79 8.76 10.62
N PHE A 46 10.92 8.22 9.77
CA PHE A 46 9.53 8.63 9.68
C PHE A 46 8.62 7.40 9.72
N TRP A 47 7.34 7.63 10.00
CA TRP A 47 6.31 6.60 9.98
C TRP A 47 5.56 6.64 8.66
N MET A 48 5.69 5.57 7.89
CA MET A 48 5.05 5.36 6.60
C MET A 48 3.72 4.62 6.79
N ASP A 49 2.65 5.13 6.18
CA ASP A 49 1.32 4.53 6.23
C ASP A 49 1.10 3.62 5.01
N LEU A 50 1.14 2.30 5.23
CA LEU A 50 0.89 1.30 4.21
C LEU A 50 -0.47 0.61 4.36
N ARG A 51 -1.35 1.05 5.28
CA ARG A 51 -2.65 0.43 5.57
C ARG A 51 -3.48 0.16 4.31
N ARG A 52 -3.41 1.06 3.33
CA ARG A 52 -4.11 0.92 2.04
C ARG A 52 -3.70 -0.30 1.22
N LEU A 53 -2.53 -0.89 1.46
CA LEU A 53 -2.01 -2.03 0.71
C LEU A 53 -2.50 -3.37 1.24
N LEU A 54 -3.00 -3.41 2.47
CA LEU A 54 -3.46 -4.65 3.06
C LEU A 54 -4.89 -4.95 2.67
N LYS A 55 -5.19 -6.25 2.65
CA LYS A 55 -6.55 -6.74 2.47
C LYS A 55 -7.34 -6.57 3.76
N GLU A 56 -6.70 -6.83 4.88
CA GLU A 56 -7.27 -6.82 6.22
C GLU A 56 -6.25 -6.21 7.20
N PRO A 57 -6.68 -5.39 8.16
CA PRO A 57 -5.80 -4.74 9.14
C PRO A 57 -5.48 -5.71 10.28
N THR A 58 -4.64 -6.72 9.99
CA THR A 58 -4.18 -7.71 10.99
C THR A 58 -2.67 -7.74 11.07
N TYR A 59 -2.12 -8.13 12.23
CA TYR A 59 -0.67 -8.22 12.41
C TYR A 59 -0.03 -9.29 11.52
N GLU A 60 -0.76 -10.37 11.22
CA GLU A 60 -0.31 -11.41 10.28
C GLU A 60 -0.17 -10.85 8.86
N ALA A 61 -1.10 -9.97 8.46
CA ALA A 61 -1.06 -9.28 7.19
C ALA A 61 0.10 -8.27 7.15
N GLU A 62 0.32 -7.51 8.23
CA GLU A 62 1.47 -6.62 8.41
C GLU A 62 2.79 -7.38 8.23
N MET A 63 2.95 -8.50 8.93
CA MET A 63 4.16 -9.33 8.87
C MET A 63 4.36 -9.98 7.50
N THR A 64 3.28 -10.30 6.80
CA THR A 64 3.35 -10.80 5.42
C THR A 64 3.83 -9.71 4.46
N LEU A 65 3.29 -8.50 4.59
CA LEU A 65 3.73 -7.33 3.82
C LEU A 65 5.20 -7.00 4.12
N TRP A 66 5.58 -7.00 5.40
CA TRP A 66 6.95 -6.76 5.84
C TRP A 66 7.96 -7.74 5.22
N ARG A 67 7.66 -9.05 5.25
CA ARG A 67 8.52 -10.08 4.62
C ARG A 67 8.66 -9.84 3.11
N MET A 68 7.58 -9.43 2.44
CA MET A 68 7.62 -9.09 1.01
C MET A 68 8.50 -7.85 0.76
N ILE A 69 8.40 -6.82 1.59
CA ILE A 69 9.22 -5.61 1.47
C ILE A 69 10.71 -5.95 1.63
N ILE A 70 11.09 -6.72 2.65
CA ILE A 70 12.49 -7.11 2.84
C ILE A 70 12.97 -8.01 1.70
N LYS A 71 12.20 -9.04 1.33
CA LYS A 71 12.64 -10.06 0.37
C LYS A 71 12.67 -9.56 -1.07
N ASP A 72 11.60 -8.88 -1.50
CA ASP A 72 11.40 -8.52 -2.92
C ASP A 72 11.80 -7.08 -3.20
N VAL A 73 11.47 -6.15 -2.30
CA VAL A 73 11.77 -4.72 -2.46
C VAL A 73 13.19 -4.39 -1.97
N LYS A 74 13.78 -5.27 -1.15
CA LYS A 74 15.12 -5.10 -0.56
C LYS A 74 15.24 -3.79 0.21
N LEU A 75 14.21 -3.48 1.01
CA LEU A 75 14.21 -2.34 1.92
C LEU A 75 14.12 -2.83 3.36
N ASN A 76 15.07 -2.42 4.18
CA ASN A 76 15.02 -2.69 5.61
C ASN A 76 14.14 -1.63 6.28
N VAL A 77 12.96 -2.05 6.72
CA VAL A 77 11.99 -1.23 7.45
C VAL A 77 11.52 -2.02 8.66
N SER A 78 11.08 -1.33 9.71
CA SER A 78 10.56 -1.99 10.91
C SER A 78 9.02 -1.91 10.92
N PRO A 79 8.32 -3.03 11.13
CA PRO A 79 6.86 -3.05 11.19
C PRO A 79 6.37 -2.47 12.52
N GLY A 80 5.14 -1.94 12.54
CA GLY A 80 4.56 -1.25 13.69
C GLY A 80 4.42 -2.17 14.91
N SER A 81 4.12 -3.44 14.69
CA SER A 81 4.09 -4.48 15.73
C SER A 81 5.39 -4.58 16.54
N SER A 82 6.55 -4.29 15.94
CA SER A 82 7.83 -4.29 16.66
C SER A 82 7.95 -3.17 17.71
N PHE A 83 7.05 -2.18 17.68
CA PHE A 83 6.96 -1.07 18.62
C PHE A 83 5.67 -1.11 19.45
N HIS A 84 4.96 -2.24 19.47
CA HIS A 84 3.66 -2.39 20.11
C HIS A 84 2.61 -1.38 19.62
N CYS A 85 2.65 -1.04 18.32
CA CYS A 85 1.64 -0.18 17.72
C CYS A 85 0.28 -0.87 17.77
N THR A 86 -0.75 -0.18 18.25
CA THR A 86 -2.11 -0.70 18.39
C THR A 86 -2.82 -0.85 17.04
N GLU A 87 -2.43 -0.03 16.06
CA GLU A 87 -2.89 -0.13 14.68
C GLU A 87 -1.81 -0.81 13.83
N PRO A 88 -2.14 -1.91 13.14
CA PRO A 88 -1.19 -2.52 12.21
C PRO A 88 -0.92 -1.60 11.01
N ASP A 89 0.17 -1.91 10.31
CA ASP A 89 0.56 -1.42 8.99
C ASP A 89 1.16 -0.01 8.93
N TRP A 90 1.62 0.44 10.09
CA TRP A 90 2.58 1.51 10.22
C TRP A 90 4.00 0.95 10.08
N PHE A 91 4.85 1.58 9.27
CA PHE A 91 6.22 1.14 9.07
C PHE A 91 7.21 2.26 9.40
N ARG A 92 8.17 1.97 10.28
CA ARG A 92 9.26 2.90 10.61
C ARG A 92 10.37 2.76 9.57
N VAL A 93 10.71 3.88 8.92
CA VAL A 93 11.76 3.93 7.89
C VAL A 93 12.84 4.92 8.30
N CYS A 94 14.06 4.42 8.53
CA CYS A 94 15.22 5.25 8.87
C CYS A 94 15.83 5.90 7.61
N PHE A 95 16.21 7.18 7.71
CA PHE A 95 16.75 7.94 6.58
C PHE A 95 18.07 8.68 6.86
N ALA A 96 18.51 8.73 8.12
CA ALA A 96 19.70 9.50 8.49
C ALA A 96 21.02 8.80 8.14
N ASN A 97 21.00 7.49 7.95
CA ASN A 97 22.19 6.65 7.76
C ASN A 97 22.57 6.39 6.29
N MET A 98 21.84 6.95 5.32
CA MET A 98 22.09 6.74 3.89
C MET A 98 22.44 8.03 3.16
N ASN A 99 23.26 7.90 2.10
CA ASN A 99 23.55 8.99 1.17
C ASN A 99 22.37 9.21 0.20
N ASP A 100 22.44 10.28 -0.56
CA ASP A 100 21.36 10.73 -1.44
C ASP A 100 21.12 9.70 -2.56
N GLU A 101 22.17 9.07 -3.09
CA GLU A 101 22.09 8.01 -4.11
C GLU A 101 21.32 6.78 -3.60
N THR A 102 21.61 6.33 -2.37
CA THR A 102 20.90 5.20 -1.76
C THR A 102 19.42 5.53 -1.51
N MET A 103 19.12 6.78 -1.15
CA MET A 103 17.75 7.24 -0.98
C MET A 103 16.97 7.24 -2.30
N GLU A 104 17.58 7.65 -3.40
CA GLU A 104 16.97 7.57 -4.73
C GLU A 104 16.70 6.12 -5.16
N VAL A 105 17.66 5.22 -4.89
CA VAL A 105 17.47 3.77 -5.11
C VAL A 105 16.28 3.26 -4.31
N ALA A 106 16.15 3.66 -3.04
CA ALA A 106 15.03 3.27 -2.19
C ALA A 106 13.69 3.78 -2.72
N LEU A 107 13.59 5.07 -3.07
CA LEU A 107 12.39 5.66 -3.66
C LEU A 107 11.99 4.98 -4.97
N ARG A 108 12.97 4.65 -5.83
CA ARG A 108 12.73 3.90 -7.07
C ARG A 108 12.16 2.51 -6.79
N ARG A 109 12.71 1.78 -5.81
CA ARG A 109 12.20 0.47 -5.39
C ARG A 109 10.77 0.55 -4.87
N ILE A 110 10.47 1.55 -4.02
CA ILE A 110 9.09 1.79 -3.52
C ILE A 110 8.14 2.08 -4.70
N LYS A 111 8.54 2.93 -5.64
CA LYS A 111 7.75 3.27 -6.83
C LYS A 111 7.40 2.02 -7.66
N VAL A 112 8.37 1.16 -7.94
CA VAL A 112 8.15 -0.09 -8.67
C VAL A 112 7.22 -1.02 -7.89
N PHE A 113 7.43 -1.14 -6.58
CA PHE A 113 6.59 -1.94 -5.69
C PHE A 113 5.13 -1.46 -5.70
N MET A 114 4.88 -0.15 -5.56
CA MET A 114 3.53 0.43 -5.59
C MET A 114 2.82 0.18 -6.91
N LYS A 115 3.51 0.36 -8.04
CA LYS A 115 2.93 0.04 -9.37
C LYS A 115 2.51 -1.42 -9.45
N LYS A 116 3.34 -2.35 -8.97
CA LYS A 116 3.02 -3.78 -8.95
C LYS A 116 1.79 -4.08 -8.08
N GLN A 117 1.68 -3.47 -6.90
CA GLN A 117 0.51 -3.64 -6.03
C GLN A 117 -0.77 -3.11 -6.67
N MET A 118 -0.71 -1.94 -7.32
CA MET A 118 -1.85 -1.37 -8.02
C MET A 118 -2.34 -2.28 -9.17
N MET A 119 -1.42 -2.80 -10.00
CA MET A 119 -1.78 -3.73 -11.08
C MET A 119 -2.41 -5.04 -10.55
N ARG A 120 -1.89 -5.58 -9.44
CA ARG A 120 -2.49 -6.78 -8.80
C ARG A 120 -3.92 -6.52 -8.35
N ARG A 121 -4.20 -5.36 -7.75
CA ARG A 121 -5.56 -4.98 -7.32
C ARG A 121 -6.51 -4.81 -8.51
N SER A 122 -6.07 -4.18 -9.59
CA SER A 122 -6.85 -4.03 -10.82
C SER A 122 -7.21 -5.39 -11.43
N ASN A 123 -6.25 -6.31 -11.51
CA ASN A 123 -6.48 -7.67 -12.02
C ASN A 123 -7.43 -8.48 -11.13
N LEU A 124 -7.32 -8.35 -9.80
CA LEU A 124 -8.27 -8.94 -8.86
C LEU A 124 -9.70 -8.40 -9.09
N ARG A 125 -9.85 -7.09 -9.26
CA ARG A 125 -11.15 -6.45 -9.54
C ARG A 125 -11.75 -6.92 -10.88
N LEU A 126 -10.93 -7.05 -11.92
CA LEU A 126 -11.34 -7.60 -13.22
C LEU A 126 -11.75 -9.07 -13.11
N SER A 127 -10.98 -9.89 -12.38
CA SER A 127 -11.32 -11.31 -12.17
C SER A 127 -12.64 -11.49 -11.41
N PHE A 128 -12.91 -10.61 -10.44
CA PHE A 128 -14.17 -10.63 -9.69
C PHE A 128 -15.35 -10.20 -10.57
N SER A 129 -15.15 -9.16 -11.39
CA SER A 129 -16.16 -8.70 -12.37
C SER A 129 -16.46 -9.77 -13.42
N SER A 130 -15.44 -10.48 -13.92
CA SER A 130 -15.59 -11.59 -14.86
C SER A 130 -16.31 -12.79 -14.24
N ARG A 131 -16.03 -13.12 -12.96
CA ARG A 131 -16.78 -14.17 -12.24
C ARG A 131 -18.25 -13.81 -12.08
N ARG A 132 -18.55 -12.55 -11.73
CA ARG A 132 -19.94 -12.07 -11.62
C ARG A 132 -20.68 -12.12 -12.97
N PHE A 133 -19.99 -11.82 -14.07
CA PHE A 133 -20.55 -11.97 -15.42
C PHE A 133 -20.77 -13.44 -15.79
N LYS A 134 -19.86 -14.34 -15.41
CA LYS A 134 -20.03 -15.80 -15.62
C LYS A 134 -21.15 -16.40 -14.76
N GLU A 135 -21.39 -15.87 -13.57
CA GLU A 135 -22.46 -16.31 -12.67
C GLU A 135 -23.86 -15.88 -13.20
N CYS A 136 -23.98 -14.70 -13.84
CA CYS A 136 -25.18 -14.34 -14.61
C CYS A 136 -25.34 -15.10 -15.94
N ALA A 137 -24.28 -15.71 -16.48
CA ALA A 137 -24.31 -16.41 -17.76
C ALA A 137 -24.60 -17.93 -17.64
N MET A 138 -24.81 -18.44 -16.43
CA MET A 138 -25.07 -19.87 -16.17
C MET A 138 -26.41 -20.08 -15.44
N THR A 139 -27.51 -19.73 -16.10
CA THR A 139 -28.83 -20.35 -15.85
C THR A 139 -29.17 -21.26 -17.03
N PRO A 140 -29.41 -22.57 -16.84
CA PRO A 140 -29.78 -23.47 -17.93
C PRO A 140 -31.23 -23.23 -18.41
N ARG A 141 -31.40 -23.34 -19.73
CA ARG A 141 -32.66 -23.25 -20.48
C ARG A 141 -33.70 -24.29 -20.02
N MET A 142 -34.95 -23.85 -19.86
CA MET A 142 -36.18 -24.62 -20.15
C MET A 142 -37.24 -23.63 -20.66
N MET A 143 -37.14 -23.22 -21.93
CA MET A 143 -38.26 -22.63 -22.68
C MET A 143 -38.54 -23.60 -23.83
N GLY A 144 -39.33 -24.64 -23.53
CA GLY A 144 -39.97 -25.45 -24.55
C GLY A 144 -41.11 -24.63 -25.16
N SER A 145 -40.90 -24.14 -26.38
CA SER A 145 -42.00 -23.83 -27.29
C SER A 145 -42.50 -25.16 -27.87
N PRO A 146 -43.82 -25.36 -28.00
CA PRO A 146 -44.35 -25.37 -29.36
C PRO A 146 -45.77 -24.79 -29.51
N HIS A 147 -45.94 -24.04 -30.61
CA HIS A 147 -47.12 -23.90 -31.48
C HIS A 147 -48.56 -24.03 -30.93
N SER A 148 -49.37 -22.97 -31.15
CA SER A 148 -50.83 -23.04 -31.41
C SER A 148 -51.07 -23.23 -32.94
N PRO A 149 -52.26 -23.61 -33.50
CA PRO A 149 -53.65 -23.35 -33.01
C PRO A 149 -54.74 -24.44 -33.32
N LEU A 150 -56.00 -24.16 -32.91
CA LEU A 150 -57.35 -24.62 -33.38
C LEU A 150 -58.23 -25.20 -32.24
N VAL A 151 -59.25 -24.48 -31.73
CA VAL A 151 -60.69 -24.36 -32.13
C VAL A 151 -61.64 -25.16 -31.21
N ILE A 152 -62.46 -24.40 -30.45
CA ILE A 152 -63.89 -24.51 -30.08
C ILE A 152 -64.48 -25.89 -29.72
N VAL A 153 -65.10 -26.04 -28.53
CA VAL A 153 -66.55 -26.30 -28.28
C VAL A 153 -66.91 -26.14 -26.78
N PHE A 154 -68.07 -25.49 -26.55
CA PHE A 154 -68.94 -25.34 -25.38
C PHE A 154 -68.99 -26.46 -24.31
N GLN A 155 -69.21 -26.10 -23.04
CA GLN A 155 -70.52 -26.31 -22.36
C GLN A 155 -70.59 -25.66 -20.96
N SER A 156 -71.78 -25.15 -20.70
CA SER A 156 -72.33 -24.57 -19.48
C SER A 156 -72.68 -25.60 -18.40
N GLY A 157 -72.67 -25.16 -17.15
CA GLY A 157 -73.21 -25.84 -15.97
C GLY A 157 -73.19 -24.91 -14.77
#